data_AF-I6ATA5-F1
#
_entry.id   AF-I6ATA5-F1
#
_cell.length_a   1.000
_cell.length_b   1.000
_cell.length_c   1.000
_cell.angle_alpha   90.00
_cell.angle_beta   90.00
_cell.angle_gamma   90.00
#
_symmetry.space_group_name_H-M   'P 1'
#
loop_
_entity.id
_entity.type
_entity.pdbx_description
1 polymer ?
#
loop_
_entity_poly.entity_id
_entity_poly.type
_entity_poly.pdbx_seq_one_letter_code
_entity_poly.pdbx_strand_id
1 'polypeptide(L)'
;MKRLSTLTLCGSLLLAGGAPGVAADSASVTATSPANAIDAVKAESASLLEQITKSLTGLASQAGTTAGATPAAGDSFVSQLQSLATSIQSGDDAGASGTLQKLMAAKPTDGQLAVLDDVRNNFALLALGRNFDTASSATQSAVGSAITAIKTGNATDIVTSLQGLYSNARLTDTQKELVTGLVGSWNPKLADVATKAGKLRDTAKLFGF
;
A
#
# COMPACT_ATOMS: atom_id res chain seq x y z
N MET A 1 21.45 47.77 1.03
CA MET A 1 20.30 47.96 0.11
C MET A 1 19.54 46.63 0.08
N LYS A 2 18.34 46.50 0.70
CA LYS A 2 17.00 46.68 0.09
C LYS A 2 16.82 45.73 -1.13
N ARG A 3 15.85 44.81 -1.25
CA ARG A 3 14.56 44.53 -0.57
C ARG A 3 14.12 43.07 -0.74
N LEU A 4 13.25 42.64 0.18
CA LEU A 4 12.39 41.45 0.15
C LEU A 4 11.44 41.46 -1.06
N SER A 5 11.18 40.28 -1.62
CA SER A 5 10.04 40.04 -2.52
C SER A 5 8.87 39.47 -1.73
N THR A 6 7.84 40.30 -1.64
CA THR A 6 6.52 40.08 -1.04
C THR A 6 5.70 39.10 -1.88
N LEU A 7 5.22 38.01 -1.28
CA LEU A 7 4.19 37.17 -1.88
C LEU A 7 2.82 37.73 -1.47
N THR A 8 2.07 38.23 -2.44
CA THR A 8 0.75 38.84 -2.26
C THR A 8 -0.29 37.76 -1.98
N LEU A 9 -0.87 37.87 -0.79
CA LEU A 9 -2.08 37.19 -0.32
C LEU A 9 -3.30 37.86 -0.99
N CYS A 10 -3.93 37.23 -1.97
CA CYS A 10 -5.26 37.63 -2.45
C CYS A 10 -6.32 36.78 -1.77
N GLY A 11 -6.75 37.24 -0.59
CA GLY A 11 -8.09 36.93 -0.09
C GLY A 11 -9.12 37.74 -0.87
N SER A 12 -10.20 37.11 -1.28
CA SER A 12 -11.40 37.80 -1.74
C SER A 12 -12.60 37.15 -1.08
N LEU A 13 -13.02 37.82 0.00
CA LEU A 13 -14.32 37.67 0.64
C LEU A 13 -15.14 38.86 0.15
N LEU A 14 -16.23 38.64 -0.61
CA LEU A 14 -17.30 39.63 -0.77
C LEU A 14 -18.62 38.96 -1.15
N LEU A 15 -19.66 39.53 -0.54
CA LEU A 15 -21.00 39.04 -0.27
C LEU A 15 -21.97 39.27 -1.45
N ALA A 16 -22.93 38.33 -1.58
CA ALA A 16 -24.36 38.49 -1.90
C ALA A 16 -24.83 39.13 -3.24
N GLY A 17 -25.70 38.38 -3.95
CA GLY A 17 -26.79 38.95 -4.75
C GLY A 17 -27.10 38.25 -6.09
N GLY A 18 -28.23 37.52 -6.18
CA GLY A 18 -28.96 37.27 -7.44
C GLY A 18 -28.79 35.89 -8.11
N ALA A 19 -29.86 35.11 -8.17
CA ALA A 19 -30.04 33.93 -9.04
C ALA A 19 -30.25 34.33 -10.53
N PRO A 20 -30.33 33.41 -11.54
CA PRO A 20 -30.25 31.95 -11.52
C PRO A 20 -29.29 31.29 -12.54
N GLY A 21 -28.74 30.13 -12.16
CA GLY A 21 -28.60 28.93 -12.99
C GLY A 21 -27.88 29.01 -14.34
N VAL A 22 -26.55 29.02 -14.32
CA VAL A 22 -25.74 28.40 -15.38
C VAL A 22 -24.79 27.39 -14.74
N ALA A 23 -24.88 26.15 -15.22
CA ALA A 23 -24.14 25.00 -14.73
C ALA A 23 -22.63 25.22 -14.90
N ALA A 24 -21.96 25.58 -13.81
CA ALA A 24 -20.52 25.43 -13.71
C ALA A 24 -20.26 24.00 -13.25
N ASP A 25 -19.87 23.16 -14.21
CA ASP A 25 -19.19 21.88 -14.06
C ASP A 25 -18.05 22.03 -13.04
N SER A 26 -18.40 21.87 -11.77
CA SER A 26 -17.43 21.65 -10.72
C SER A 26 -17.12 20.17 -10.79
N ALA A 27 -16.10 19.83 -11.57
CA ALA A 27 -15.38 18.59 -11.41
C ALA A 27 -15.07 18.46 -9.91
N SER A 28 -15.91 17.70 -9.20
CA SER A 28 -15.70 17.44 -7.80
C SER A 28 -14.42 16.63 -7.74
N VAL A 29 -13.34 17.26 -7.30
CA VAL A 29 -12.31 16.56 -6.57
C VAL A 29 -13.03 16.04 -5.33
N THR A 30 -13.66 14.88 -5.49
CA THR A 30 -14.29 14.15 -4.41
C THR A 30 -13.14 13.81 -3.49
N ALA A 31 -12.96 14.61 -2.43
CA ALA A 31 -12.14 14.22 -1.31
C ALA A 31 -12.74 12.90 -0.83
N THR A 32 -12.11 11.79 -1.21
CA THR A 32 -12.52 10.46 -0.80
C THR A 32 -12.42 10.45 0.72
N SER A 33 -13.55 10.59 1.39
CA SER A 33 -13.61 10.37 2.84
C SER A 33 -12.98 9.01 3.12
N PRO A 34 -12.19 8.85 4.20
CA PRO A 34 -11.59 7.56 4.58
C PRO A 34 -12.61 6.40 4.59
N ALA A 35 -13.89 6.70 4.80
CA ALA A 35 -15.00 5.77 4.76
C ALA A 35 -15.25 5.09 3.39
N ASN A 36 -14.85 5.72 2.26
CA ASN A 36 -15.09 5.19 0.90
C ASN A 36 -13.78 4.82 0.18
N ALA A 37 -12.65 4.78 0.89
CA ALA A 37 -11.34 4.52 0.30
C ALA A 37 -11.24 3.09 -0.28
N ILE A 38 -11.89 2.11 0.35
CA ILE A 38 -11.94 0.73 -0.12
C ILE A 38 -12.70 0.65 -1.46
N ASP A 39 -13.83 1.34 -1.58
CA ASP A 39 -14.62 1.34 -2.82
C ASP A 39 -13.89 2.02 -3.98
N ALA A 40 -13.14 3.09 -3.71
CA ALA A 40 -12.29 3.73 -4.71
C ALA A 40 -11.19 2.76 -5.21
N VAL A 41 -10.54 2.04 -4.29
CA VAL A 41 -9.54 1.02 -4.66
C VAL A 41 -10.16 -0.12 -5.45
N LYS A 42 -11.38 -0.55 -5.10
CA LYS A 42 -12.11 -1.58 -5.87
C LYS A 42 -12.37 -1.14 -7.30
N ALA A 43 -12.79 0.10 -7.50
CA ALA A 43 -12.99 0.66 -8.84
C ALA A 43 -11.67 0.71 -9.64
N GLU A 44 -10.54 0.90 -8.96
CA GLU A 44 -9.19 0.94 -9.55
C GLU A 44 -8.53 -0.45 -9.68
N SER A 45 -9.13 -1.51 -9.12
CA SER A 45 -8.48 -2.82 -8.92
C SER A 45 -7.91 -3.45 -10.18
N ALA A 46 -8.66 -3.40 -11.29
CA ALA A 46 -8.19 -3.90 -12.59
C ALA A 46 -6.96 -3.13 -13.09
N SER A 47 -6.95 -1.80 -12.92
CA SER A 47 -5.82 -0.96 -13.31
C SER A 47 -4.60 -1.20 -12.42
N LEU A 48 -4.81 -1.36 -11.10
CA LEU A 48 -3.73 -1.70 -10.17
C LEU A 48 -3.10 -3.05 -10.53
N LEU A 49 -3.92 -4.06 -10.82
CA LEU A 49 -3.44 -5.38 -11.23
C LEU A 49 -2.65 -5.34 -12.55
N GLU A 50 -3.12 -4.56 -13.52
CA GLU A 50 -2.42 -4.34 -14.79
C GLU A 50 -1.06 -3.67 -14.57
N GLN A 51 -1.03 -2.59 -13.78
CA GLN A 51 0.20 -1.86 -13.45
C GLN A 51 1.21 -2.76 -12.74
N ILE A 52 0.78 -3.52 -11.72
CA ILE A 52 1.62 -4.49 -11.03
C ILE A 52 2.20 -5.52 -12.01
N THR A 53 1.34 -6.11 -12.86
CA THR A 53 1.75 -7.15 -13.82
C THR A 53 2.77 -6.60 -14.82
N LYS A 54 2.55 -5.38 -15.31
CA LYS A 54 3.48 -4.69 -16.23
C LYS A 54 4.82 -4.41 -15.56
N SER A 55 4.82 -3.87 -14.34
CA SER A 55 6.02 -3.56 -13.57
C SER A 55 6.83 -4.83 -13.28
N LEU A 56 6.18 -5.92 -12.82
CA LEU A 56 6.84 -7.19 -12.56
C LEU A 56 7.40 -7.86 -13.82
N THR A 57 6.65 -7.83 -14.94
CA THR A 57 7.11 -8.39 -16.22
C THR A 57 8.30 -7.60 -16.78
N GLY A 58 8.25 -6.27 -16.70
CA GLY A 58 9.36 -5.40 -17.08
C GLY A 58 10.60 -5.66 -16.22
N LEU A 59 10.43 -5.78 -14.91
CA LEU A 59 11.52 -6.07 -13.98
C LEU A 59 12.16 -7.44 -14.21
N ALA A 60 11.35 -8.48 -14.43
CA ALA A 60 11.84 -9.83 -14.72
C ALA A 60 12.62 -9.87 -16.05
N SER A 61 12.13 -9.14 -17.07
CA SER A 61 12.82 -9.03 -18.36
C SER A 61 14.19 -8.34 -18.23
N GLN A 62 14.27 -7.28 -17.43
CA GLN A 62 15.54 -6.59 -17.16
C GLN A 62 16.51 -7.47 -16.35
N ALA A 63 16.01 -8.16 -15.32
CA ALA A 63 16.82 -9.06 -14.50
C ALA A 63 17.41 -10.21 -15.32
N GLY A 64 16.66 -10.79 -16.27
CA GLY A 64 17.13 -11.84 -17.17
C GLY A 64 18.17 -11.40 -18.20
N THR A 65 18.37 -10.09 -18.40
CA THR A 65 19.35 -9.53 -19.36
C THR A 65 20.62 -8.99 -18.72
N THR A 66 20.77 -9.06 -17.39
CA THR A 66 21.92 -8.48 -16.69
C THR A 66 23.17 -9.35 -16.88
N ALA A 67 23.97 -9.04 -17.91
CA ALA A 67 25.27 -9.65 -18.14
C ALA A 67 26.21 -9.33 -16.95
N GLY A 68 26.58 -10.36 -16.18
CA GLY A 68 27.51 -10.26 -15.04
C GLY A 68 26.93 -10.63 -13.66
N ALA A 69 25.62 -10.89 -13.55
CA ALA A 69 25.06 -11.48 -12.34
C ALA A 69 25.44 -12.95 -12.23
N THR A 70 25.88 -13.41 -11.05
CA THR A 70 26.09 -14.84 -10.79
C THR A 70 24.75 -15.57 -11.01
N PRO A 71 24.67 -16.60 -11.87
CA PRO A 71 23.40 -17.21 -12.31
C PRO A 71 22.45 -17.58 -11.17
N ALA A 72 23.01 -18.05 -10.05
CA ALA A 72 22.25 -18.46 -8.86
C ALA A 72 21.42 -17.33 -8.20
N ALA A 73 21.85 -16.08 -8.27
CA ALA A 73 21.12 -14.95 -7.68
C ALA A 73 20.04 -14.41 -8.63
N GLY A 74 20.34 -14.31 -9.94
CA GLY A 74 19.41 -13.84 -10.97
C GLY A 74 18.21 -14.76 -11.17
N ASP A 75 18.44 -16.08 -11.23
CA ASP A 75 17.37 -17.07 -11.39
C ASP A 75 16.45 -17.11 -10.16
N SER A 76 17.01 -16.93 -8.95
CA SER A 76 16.23 -16.86 -7.72
C SER A 76 15.37 -15.60 -7.64
N PHE A 77 15.87 -14.45 -8.11
CA PHE A 77 15.13 -13.19 -8.12
C PHE A 77 14.00 -13.22 -9.14
N VAL A 78 14.26 -13.67 -10.37
CA VAL A 78 13.22 -13.82 -11.40
C VAL A 78 12.14 -14.81 -10.96
N SER A 79 12.51 -15.93 -10.36
CA SER A 79 11.54 -16.89 -9.82
C SER A 79 10.68 -16.27 -8.70
N GLN A 80 11.27 -15.45 -7.82
CA GLN A 80 10.51 -14.72 -6.79
C GLN A 80 9.57 -13.67 -7.40
N LEU A 81 9.96 -12.97 -8.46
CA LEU A 81 9.08 -12.04 -9.18
C LEU A 81 7.90 -12.76 -9.83
N GLN A 82 8.14 -13.92 -10.43
CA GLN A 82 7.09 -14.77 -11.01
C GLN A 82 6.14 -15.28 -9.92
N SER A 83 6.69 -15.78 -8.80
CA SER A 83 5.90 -16.21 -7.64
C SER A 83 5.05 -15.08 -7.09
N LEU A 84 5.59 -13.86 -7.02
CA LEU A 84 4.83 -12.68 -6.61
C LEU A 84 3.68 -12.39 -7.58
N ALA A 85 3.95 -12.37 -8.89
CA ALA A 85 2.92 -12.15 -9.91
C ALA A 85 1.79 -13.19 -9.83
N THR A 86 2.13 -14.48 -9.72
CA THR A 86 1.15 -15.57 -9.58
C THR A 86 0.33 -15.44 -8.31
N SER A 87 0.94 -15.08 -7.18
CA SER A 87 0.23 -14.91 -5.91
C SER A 87 -0.77 -13.76 -6.00
N ILE A 88 -0.35 -12.61 -6.57
CA ILE A 88 -1.23 -11.45 -6.76
C ILE A 88 -2.41 -11.78 -7.68
N GLN A 89 -2.15 -12.46 -8.80
CA GLN A 89 -3.17 -12.86 -9.78
C GLN A 89 -4.17 -13.87 -9.22
N SER A 90 -3.71 -14.84 -8.43
CA SER A 90 -4.56 -15.85 -7.79
C SER A 90 -5.30 -15.32 -6.56
N GLY A 91 -4.88 -14.18 -6.01
CA GLY A 91 -5.46 -13.63 -4.78
C GLY A 91 -4.89 -14.17 -3.49
N ASP A 92 -3.74 -14.83 -3.55
CA ASP A 92 -2.97 -15.16 -2.36
C ASP A 92 -2.22 -13.91 -1.86
N ASP A 93 -2.97 -12.97 -1.26
CA ASP A 93 -2.42 -11.70 -0.81
C ASP A 93 -1.44 -11.88 0.37
N ALA A 94 -1.64 -12.90 1.22
CA ALA A 94 -0.69 -13.22 2.29
C ALA A 94 0.64 -13.72 1.70
N GLY A 95 0.61 -14.70 0.79
CA GLY A 95 1.79 -15.20 0.09
C GLY A 95 2.50 -14.14 -0.75
N ALA A 96 1.74 -13.28 -1.45
CA ALA A 96 2.26 -12.14 -2.19
C ALA A 96 3.00 -11.16 -1.28
N SER A 97 2.40 -10.76 -0.15
CA SER A 97 3.02 -9.83 0.80
C SER A 97 4.32 -10.37 1.39
N GLY A 98 4.37 -11.67 1.71
CA GLY A 98 5.59 -12.33 2.21
C GLY A 98 6.68 -12.45 1.14
N THR A 99 6.31 -12.70 -0.12
CA THR A 99 7.27 -12.75 -1.24
C THR A 99 7.85 -11.37 -1.52
N LEU A 100 7.00 -10.34 -1.53
CA LEU A 100 7.42 -8.95 -1.69
C LEU A 100 8.35 -8.51 -0.56
N GLN A 101 8.05 -8.85 0.69
CA GLN A 101 8.92 -8.59 1.83
C GLN A 101 10.32 -9.20 1.62
N LYS A 102 10.41 -10.45 1.14
CA LYS A 102 11.69 -11.11 0.84
C LYS A 102 12.47 -10.39 -0.27
N LEU A 103 11.78 -10.02 -1.35
CA LEU A 103 12.36 -9.26 -2.46
C LEU A 103 12.93 -7.90 -1.98
N MET A 104 12.20 -7.19 -1.13
CA MET A 104 12.65 -5.92 -0.53
C MET A 104 13.83 -6.12 0.43
N ALA A 105 13.83 -7.19 1.23
CA ALA A 105 14.90 -7.52 2.17
C ALA A 105 16.18 -8.00 1.48
N ALA A 106 16.09 -8.50 0.24
CA ALA A 106 17.22 -8.96 -0.56
C ALA A 106 18.14 -7.83 -1.06
N LYS A 107 17.84 -6.57 -0.72
CA LYS A 107 18.59 -5.37 -1.13
C LYS A 107 18.72 -5.30 -2.66
N PRO A 108 17.59 -5.17 -3.38
CA PRO A 108 17.59 -4.99 -4.83
C PRO A 108 18.42 -3.76 -5.22
N THR A 109 18.89 -3.71 -6.46
CA THR A 109 19.56 -2.51 -6.98
C THR A 109 18.62 -1.32 -6.98
N ASP A 110 19.10 -0.08 -7.02
CA ASP A 110 18.24 1.12 -6.96
C ASP A 110 17.14 1.13 -8.04
N GLY A 111 17.48 0.68 -9.26
CA GLY A 111 16.51 0.55 -10.35
C GLY A 111 15.46 -0.52 -10.07
N GLN A 112 15.85 -1.66 -9.49
CA GLN A 112 14.92 -2.72 -9.08
C GLN A 112 14.06 -2.29 -7.89
N LEU A 113 14.65 -1.55 -6.94
CA LEU A 113 13.98 -1.04 -5.75
C LEU A 113 12.87 -0.05 -6.13
N ALA A 114 13.13 0.87 -7.06
CA ALA A 114 12.11 1.81 -7.53
C ALA A 114 10.88 1.10 -8.13
N VAL A 115 11.10 0.03 -8.89
CA VAL A 115 10.00 -0.78 -9.45
C VAL A 115 9.30 -1.59 -8.36
N LEU A 116 10.05 -2.17 -7.42
CA LEU A 116 9.47 -2.91 -6.30
C LEU A 116 8.70 -2.00 -5.33
N ASP A 117 9.09 -0.75 -5.17
CA ASP A 117 8.35 0.26 -4.38
C ASP A 117 6.99 0.58 -5.03
N ASP A 118 6.95 0.73 -6.36
CA ASP A 118 5.71 0.92 -7.11
C ASP A 118 4.79 -0.32 -7.02
N VAL A 119 5.36 -1.51 -7.24
CA VAL A 119 4.64 -2.78 -7.06
C VAL A 119 4.10 -2.89 -5.64
N ARG A 120 4.92 -2.57 -4.62
CA ARG A 120 4.51 -2.61 -3.21
C ARG A 120 3.32 -1.71 -2.94
N ASN A 121 3.38 -0.46 -3.38
CA ASN A 121 2.32 0.51 -3.13
C ASN A 121 1.02 0.07 -3.82
N ASN A 122 1.08 -0.32 -5.09
CA ASN A 122 -0.09 -0.77 -5.85
C ASN A 122 -0.67 -2.08 -5.30
N PHE A 123 0.19 -3.04 -4.96
CA PHE A 123 -0.22 -4.29 -4.34
C PHE A 123 -0.89 -4.06 -2.99
N ALA A 124 -0.33 -3.21 -2.13
CA ALA A 124 -0.91 -2.93 -0.83
C ALA A 124 -2.29 -2.28 -0.94
N LEU A 125 -2.48 -1.34 -1.88
CA LEU A 125 -3.80 -0.80 -2.18
C LEU A 125 -4.75 -1.93 -2.58
N LEU A 126 -4.39 -2.71 -3.59
CA LEU A 126 -5.21 -3.81 -4.10
C LEU A 126 -5.58 -4.82 -2.98
N ALA A 127 -4.61 -5.28 -2.21
CA ALA A 127 -4.78 -6.26 -1.16
C ALA A 127 -5.65 -5.72 -0.01
N LEU A 128 -5.45 -4.47 0.42
CA LEU A 128 -6.30 -3.83 1.42
C LEU A 128 -7.74 -3.69 0.93
N GLY A 129 -7.95 -3.31 -0.33
CA GLY A 129 -9.28 -3.20 -0.92
C GLY A 129 -10.01 -4.55 -1.01
N ARG A 130 -9.28 -5.64 -1.29
CA ARG A 130 -9.84 -7.00 -1.39
C ARG A 130 -10.16 -7.65 -0.05
N ASN A 131 -9.28 -7.48 0.94
CA ASN A 131 -9.35 -8.27 2.18
C ASN A 131 -10.22 -7.64 3.28
N PHE A 132 -10.61 -6.37 3.13
CA PHE A 132 -11.27 -5.62 4.20
C PHE A 132 -12.62 -5.04 3.81
N ASP A 133 -13.17 -5.44 2.67
CA ASP A 133 -14.42 -4.86 2.18
C ASP A 133 -15.64 -5.20 3.04
N THR A 134 -15.69 -6.40 3.61
CA THR A 134 -16.73 -6.85 4.54
C THR A 134 -16.34 -6.63 6.00
N ALA A 135 -15.24 -5.90 6.27
CA ALA A 135 -14.80 -5.65 7.63
C ALA A 135 -15.76 -4.68 8.35
N SER A 136 -15.70 -4.65 9.68
CA SER A 136 -16.49 -3.70 10.46
C SER A 136 -16.15 -2.25 10.09
N SER A 137 -17.09 -1.32 10.25
CA SER A 137 -16.88 0.10 9.94
C SER A 137 -15.63 0.71 10.60
N ALA A 138 -15.34 0.33 11.84
CA ALA A 138 -14.12 0.74 12.54
C ALA A 138 -12.85 0.22 11.85
N THR A 139 -12.87 -1.02 11.35
CA THR A 139 -11.77 -1.61 10.58
C THR A 139 -11.64 -0.95 9.21
N GLN A 140 -12.75 -0.72 8.51
CA GLN A 140 -12.77 -0.03 7.21
C GLN A 140 -12.21 1.39 7.32
N SER A 141 -12.51 2.13 8.38
CA SER A 141 -11.93 3.45 8.64
C SER A 141 -10.41 3.38 8.82
N ALA A 142 -9.90 2.41 9.59
CA ALA A 142 -8.45 2.23 9.78
C ALA A 142 -7.74 1.84 8.47
N VAL A 143 -8.38 0.99 7.66
CA VAL A 143 -7.91 0.63 6.32
C VAL A 143 -7.91 1.85 5.40
N GLY A 144 -8.93 2.71 5.47
CA GLY A 144 -9.00 3.95 4.71
C GLY A 144 -7.88 4.94 5.05
N SER A 145 -7.48 5.03 6.33
CA SER A 145 -6.28 5.78 6.74
C SER A 145 -5.00 5.19 6.13
N ALA A 146 -4.85 3.86 6.15
CA ALA A 146 -3.70 3.20 5.52
C ALA A 146 -3.66 3.42 4.00
N ILE A 147 -4.79 3.27 3.30
CA ILE A 147 -4.92 3.56 1.86
C ILE A 147 -4.52 5.01 1.56
N THR A 148 -4.99 5.96 2.37
CA THR A 148 -4.66 7.38 2.22
C THR A 148 -3.17 7.61 2.38
N ALA A 149 -2.55 7.05 3.42
CA ALA A 149 -1.11 7.15 3.65
C ALA A 149 -0.28 6.53 2.51
N ILE A 150 -0.74 5.42 1.92
CA ILE A 150 -0.08 4.80 0.76
C ILE A 150 -0.16 5.73 -0.45
N LYS A 151 -1.34 6.31 -0.73
CA LYS A 151 -1.52 7.27 -1.84
C LYS A 151 -0.70 8.56 -1.67
N THR A 152 -0.43 9.00 -0.44
CA THR A 152 0.41 10.18 -0.18
C THR A 152 1.91 9.86 -0.12
N GLY A 153 2.28 8.58 -0.04
CA GLY A 153 3.68 8.14 -0.07
C GLY A 153 4.47 8.38 1.22
N ASN A 154 3.83 8.74 2.33
CA ASN A 154 4.52 8.93 3.61
C ASN A 154 4.74 7.58 4.30
N ALA A 155 5.95 7.02 4.18
CA ALA A 155 6.32 5.73 4.77
C ALA A 155 6.06 5.61 6.28
N THR A 156 6.26 6.70 7.05
CA THR A 156 6.01 6.72 8.50
C THR A 156 4.52 6.59 8.80
N ASP A 157 3.68 7.33 8.08
CA ASP A 157 2.22 7.29 8.25
C ASP A 157 1.65 5.95 7.79
N ILE A 158 2.22 5.35 6.73
CA ILE A 158 1.86 4.01 6.25
C ILE A 158 2.10 2.98 7.33
N VAL A 159 3.33 2.91 7.86
CA VAL A 159 3.70 1.93 8.90
C VAL A 159 2.83 2.13 10.15
N THR A 160 2.64 3.38 10.59
CA THR A 160 1.82 3.70 11.76
C THR A 160 0.37 3.25 11.57
N SER A 161 -0.22 3.53 10.40
CA SER A 161 -1.60 3.16 10.08
C SER A 161 -1.78 1.63 10.02
N LEU A 162 -0.83 0.93 9.39
CA LEU A 162 -0.84 -0.54 9.31
C LEU A 162 -0.64 -1.20 10.68
N GLN A 163 0.21 -0.66 11.55
CA GLN A 163 0.37 -1.14 12.93
C GLN A 163 -0.90 -0.92 13.76
N GLY A 164 -1.57 0.23 13.58
CA GLY A 164 -2.88 0.49 14.18
C GLY A 164 -3.92 -0.54 13.72
N LEU A 165 -3.96 -0.83 12.42
CA LEU A 165 -4.83 -1.87 11.86
C LEU A 165 -4.54 -3.25 12.45
N TYR A 166 -3.27 -3.66 12.51
CA TYR A 166 -2.84 -4.95 13.07
C TYR A 166 -3.27 -5.18 14.52
N SER A 167 -3.28 -4.09 15.30
CA SER A 167 -3.66 -4.11 16.72
C SER A 167 -5.16 -4.38 16.92
N ASN A 168 -5.97 -4.30 15.86
CA ASN A 168 -7.39 -4.63 15.92
C ASN A 168 -7.61 -6.13 16.15
N ALA A 169 -8.25 -6.48 17.27
CA ALA A 169 -8.48 -7.87 17.67
C ALA A 169 -9.46 -8.64 16.76
N ARG A 170 -10.22 -7.93 15.91
CA ARG A 170 -11.24 -8.51 15.02
C ARG A 170 -10.68 -9.01 13.69
N LEU A 171 -9.39 -8.82 13.42
CA LEU A 171 -8.75 -9.33 12.22
C LEU A 171 -8.64 -10.85 12.25
N THR A 172 -8.91 -11.47 11.10
CA THR A 172 -8.58 -12.88 10.87
C THR A 172 -7.08 -13.08 10.82
N ASP A 173 -6.61 -14.32 10.98
CA ASP A 173 -5.17 -14.59 10.96
C ASP A 173 -4.56 -14.31 9.58
N THR A 174 -5.28 -14.61 8.49
CA THR A 174 -4.87 -14.21 7.13
C THR A 174 -4.77 -12.69 6.96
N GLN A 175 -5.71 -11.91 7.52
CA GLN A 175 -5.64 -10.44 7.49
C GLN A 175 -4.45 -9.91 8.30
N LYS A 176 -4.16 -10.52 9.45
CA LYS A 176 -2.98 -10.16 10.27
C LYS A 176 -1.67 -10.50 9.55
N GLU A 177 -1.60 -11.64 8.89
CA GLU A 177 -0.44 -12.07 8.10
C GLU A 177 -0.20 -11.10 6.94
N LEU A 178 -1.25 -10.75 6.18
CA LEU A 178 -1.19 -9.73 5.15
C LEU A 178 -0.64 -8.40 5.70
N VAL A 179 -1.26 -7.87 6.77
CA VAL A 179 -0.83 -6.58 7.35
C VAL A 179 0.61 -6.65 7.87
N THR A 180 1.03 -7.79 8.44
CA THR A 180 2.40 -8.02 8.89
C THR A 180 3.39 -8.03 7.73
N GLY A 181 3.08 -8.74 6.64
CA GLY A 181 3.90 -8.76 5.43
C GLY A 181 4.02 -7.38 4.81
N LEU A 182 2.90 -6.64 4.75
CA LEU A 182 2.88 -5.25 4.31
C LEU A 182 3.80 -4.38 5.19
N VAL A 183 3.63 -4.37 6.52
CA VAL A 183 4.53 -3.63 7.44
C VAL A 183 5.99 -4.01 7.21
N GLY A 184 6.28 -5.30 7.05
CA GLY A 184 7.62 -5.81 6.77
C GLY A 184 8.23 -5.30 5.46
N SER A 185 7.40 -5.02 4.45
CA SER A 185 7.88 -4.49 3.16
C SER A 185 8.32 -3.02 3.21
N TRP A 186 7.72 -2.20 4.09
CA TRP A 186 8.18 -0.82 4.36
C TRP A 186 9.24 -0.75 5.45
N ASN A 187 9.17 -1.66 6.44
CA ASN A 187 10.09 -1.69 7.55
C ASN A 187 10.42 -3.13 7.94
N PRO A 188 11.47 -3.74 7.35
CA PRO A 188 11.80 -5.14 7.59
C PRO A 188 12.18 -5.44 9.05
N LYS A 189 12.63 -4.43 9.82
CA LYS A 189 12.90 -4.59 11.25
C LYS A 189 11.64 -4.78 12.09
N LEU A 190 10.49 -4.36 11.58
CA LEU A 190 9.20 -4.46 12.27
C LEU A 190 8.43 -5.72 11.90
N ALA A 191 8.82 -6.43 10.85
CA ALA A 191 8.20 -7.71 10.49
C ALA A 191 8.26 -8.71 11.66
N ASP A 192 9.45 -8.88 12.26
CA ASP A 192 9.64 -9.76 13.40
C ASP A 192 8.86 -9.31 14.64
N VAL A 193 8.66 -8.01 14.82
CA VAL A 193 7.93 -7.44 15.95
C VAL A 193 6.42 -7.69 15.79
N ALA A 194 5.87 -7.46 14.59
CA ALA A 194 4.47 -7.73 14.30
C ALA A 194 4.15 -9.24 14.40
N THR A 195 5.02 -10.11 13.87
CA THR A 195 4.90 -11.56 14.03
C THR A 195 4.99 -12.00 15.50
N LYS A 196 5.95 -11.45 16.28
CA LYS A 196 6.07 -11.77 17.71
C LYS A 196 4.90 -11.26 18.54
N ALA A 197 4.40 -10.05 18.27
CA ALA A 197 3.22 -9.49 18.93
C ALA A 197 1.96 -10.31 18.63
N GLY A 198 1.83 -10.84 17.41
CA GLY A 198 0.77 -11.79 17.04
C GLY A 198 0.83 -13.06 17.87
N LYS A 199 2.00 -13.71 17.86
CA LYS A 199 2.24 -14.93 18.64
C LYS A 199 1.97 -14.74 20.13
N LEU A 200 2.39 -13.62 20.72
CA LEU A 200 2.14 -13.32 22.14
C LEU A 200 0.65 -13.13 22.44
N ARG A 201 -0.11 -12.43 21.58
CA ARG A 201 -1.56 -12.27 21.73
C ARG A 201 -2.31 -13.58 21.55
N ASP A 202 -1.94 -14.40 20.57
CA ASP A 202 -2.59 -15.68 20.34
C ASP A 202 -2.26 -16.68 21.46
N THR A 203 -1.06 -16.57 22.05
CA THR A 203 -0.71 -17.27 23.29
C THR A 203 -1.55 -16.78 24.48
N ALA A 204 -1.75 -15.46 24.64
CA ALA A 204 -2.57 -14.90 25.71
C ALA A 204 -4.04 -15.36 25.64
N LYS A 205 -4.60 -15.47 24.44
CA LYS A 205 -5.94 -16.05 24.21
C LYS A 205 -6.04 -17.52 24.64
N LEU A 206 -4.97 -18.30 24.45
CA LEU A 206 -4.90 -19.69 24.90
C LEU A 206 -4.97 -19.82 26.44
N PHE A 207 -4.53 -18.77 27.15
CA PHE A 207 -4.55 -18.68 28.60
C PHE A 207 -5.75 -17.89 29.16
N GLY A 208 -6.72 -17.52 28.32
CA GLY A 208 -7.97 -16.88 28.75
C GLY A 208 -7.82 -15.43 29.22
N PHE A 209 -6.76 -14.73 28.81
CA PHE A 209 -6.57 -13.29 29.00
C PHE A 209 -7.13 -12.47 27.83
#